data_AF-A0A517PII4-F1
#
_entry.id   AF-A0A517PII4-F1
#
_cell.length_a   1.000
_cell.length_b   1.000
_cell.length_c   1.000
_cell.angle_alpha   90.00
_cell.angle_beta   90.00
_cell.angle_gamma   90.00
#
_symmetry.space_group_name_H-M   'P 1'
#
loop_
_entity.id
_entity.type
_entity.pdbx_description
1 polymer ?
#
loop_
_entity_poly.entity_id
_entity_poly.type
_entity_poly.pdbx_seq_one_letter_code
_entity_poly.pdbx_strand_id
1 'polypeptide(L)'
;MTEQAGTSSWLKRIRIFTGLLLMALAVGGAVMLATAGGMSSGTLASGRSVTAQSDSWKLDATYSGDTATIKTAGFNIEVTPDRLNVDRQRIAFIDSRAKSVGVKVKANEIIFHADGKWVATYRR
;
A
#
# COMPACT_ATOMS: atom_id res chain seq x y z
N MET A 1 -61.80 14.42 22.15
CA MET A 1 -60.63 13.58 22.49
C MET A 1 -59.71 13.56 21.30
N THR A 2 -58.67 14.38 21.29
CA THR A 2 -57.70 14.46 20.19
C THR A 2 -56.31 14.67 20.78
N GLU A 3 -55.66 13.58 21.14
CA GLU A 3 -54.21 13.56 21.36
C GLU A 3 -53.58 12.72 20.24
N GLN A 4 -53.08 13.41 19.22
CA GLN A 4 -52.22 12.81 18.22
C GLN A 4 -51.11 13.82 17.87
N ALA A 5 -50.18 14.05 18.80
CA ALA A 5 -49.11 15.04 18.60
C ALA A 5 -47.71 14.61 19.09
N GLY A 6 -47.53 13.39 19.63
CA GLY A 6 -46.24 12.94 20.18
C GLY A 6 -45.35 12.14 19.22
N THR A 7 -45.93 11.45 18.24
CA THR A 7 -45.24 10.34 17.55
C THR A 7 -44.40 10.78 16.35
N SER A 8 -44.71 11.93 15.73
CA SER A 8 -44.06 12.35 14.48
C SER A 8 -42.65 12.93 14.67
N SER A 9 -42.38 13.53 15.84
CA SER A 9 -41.10 14.13 16.20
C SER A 9 -40.01 13.09 16.46
N TRP A 10 -40.35 12.02 17.17
CA TRP A 10 -39.43 10.94 17.54
C TRP A 10 -38.93 10.16 16.33
N LEU A 11 -39.83 9.80 15.41
CA LEU A 11 -39.50 9.11 14.16
C LEU A 11 -38.61 9.95 13.24
N LYS A 12 -38.79 11.27 13.20
CA LYS A 12 -37.90 12.18 12.45
C LYS A 12 -36.49 12.21 13.06
N ARG A 13 -36.37 12.23 14.39
CA ARG A 13 -35.08 12.19 15.09
C ARG A 13 -34.34 10.88 14.82
N ILE A 14 -35.01 9.73 14.92
CA ILE A 14 -34.42 8.42 14.60
C ILE A 14 -33.87 8.43 13.17
N ARG A 15 -34.63 8.90 12.18
CA ARG A 15 -34.17 8.94 10.79
C ARG A 15 -32.92 9.80 10.59
N ILE A 16 -32.81 10.93 11.29
CA ILE A 16 -31.61 11.79 11.25
C ILE A 16 -30.41 11.07 11.87
N PHE A 17 -30.57 10.44 13.03
CA PHE A 17 -29.49 9.69 13.69
C PHE A 17 -29.04 8.49 12.85
N THR A 18 -29.99 7.73 12.28
CA THR A 18 -29.66 6.62 11.37
C THR A 18 -28.95 7.11 10.11
N GLY A 19 -29.36 8.25 9.55
CA GLY A 19 -28.70 8.86 8.39
C GLY A 19 -27.27 9.30 8.69
N LEU A 20 -27.04 9.96 9.83
CA LEU A 20 -25.70 10.35 10.29
C LEU A 20 -24.81 9.14 10.59
N LEU A 21 -25.36 8.10 11.22
CA LEU A 21 -24.64 6.85 11.49
C LEU A 21 -24.22 6.16 10.18
N LEU A 22 -25.12 6.08 9.20
CA LEU A 22 -24.81 5.52 7.88
C LEU A 22 -23.75 6.35 7.14
N MET A 23 -23.81 7.67 7.25
CA MET A 23 -22.79 8.55 6.67
C MET A 23 -21.43 8.34 7.37
N ALA A 24 -21.40 8.21 8.69
CA ALA A 24 -20.19 7.92 9.45
C ALA A 24 -19.60 6.54 9.11
N LEU A 25 -20.44 5.52 8.91
CA LEU A 25 -20.02 4.19 8.46
C LEU A 25 -19.49 4.21 7.02
N ALA A 26 -20.13 4.95 6.12
CA ALA A 26 -19.69 5.09 4.73
C ALA A 26 -18.34 5.84 4.65
N VAL A 27 -18.19 6.95 5.38
CA VAL A 27 -16.94 7.72 5.44
C VAL A 27 -15.85 6.93 6.15
N GLY A 28 -16.16 6.30 7.29
CA GLY A 28 -15.22 5.45 8.02
C GLY A 28 -14.72 4.26 7.19
N GLY A 29 -15.62 3.61 6.44
CA GLY A 29 -15.26 2.54 5.51
C GLY A 29 -14.33 3.01 4.39
N ALA A 30 -14.62 4.17 3.79
CA ALA A 30 -13.77 4.75 2.74
C ALA A 30 -12.36 5.11 3.25
N VAL A 31 -12.26 5.64 4.48
CA VAL A 31 -10.97 5.97 5.10
C VAL A 31 -10.17 4.70 5.42
N MET A 32 -10.80 3.64 5.94
CA MET A 32 -10.09 2.38 6.21
C MET A 32 -9.58 1.71 4.93
N LEU A 33 -10.34 1.75 3.84
CA LEU A 33 -9.88 1.24 2.54
C LEU A 33 -8.69 2.04 1.98
N ALA A 34 -8.63 3.35 2.24
CA ALA A 34 -7.48 4.17 1.88
C ALA A 34 -6.23 3.92 2.76
N THR A 35 -6.35 3.15 3.83
CA THR A 35 -5.23 2.71 4.69
C THR A 35 -4.82 1.26 4.48
N ALA A 36 -5.58 0.50 3.68
CA ALA A 36 -5.16 -0.82 3.24
C ALA A 36 -4.04 -0.62 2.21
N GLY A 37 -2.80 -0.78 2.67
CA GLY A 37 -1.61 -0.59 1.86
C GLY A 37 -1.60 -1.37 0.54
N GLY A 38 -0.88 -0.86 -0.46
CA GLY A 38 -0.75 -1.50 -1.76
C GLY A 38 0.17 -2.72 -1.75
N MET A 39 -0.16 -3.72 -2.57
CA MET A 39 0.72 -4.84 -2.89
C MET A 39 0.82 -5.01 -4.41
N SER A 40 2.03 -5.26 -4.90
CA SER A 40 2.27 -5.67 -6.28
C SER A 40 3.29 -6.80 -6.30
N SER A 41 3.13 -7.72 -7.24
CA SER A 41 4.11 -8.76 -7.51
C SER A 41 4.25 -8.94 -9.01
N GLY A 42 5.47 -9.21 -9.46
CA GLY A 42 5.77 -9.51 -10.85
C GLY A 42 6.98 -10.42 -10.98
N THR A 43 7.12 -11.02 -12.15
CA THR A 43 8.26 -11.86 -12.50
C THR A 43 9.07 -11.15 -13.58
N LEU A 44 10.37 -11.03 -13.35
CA LEU A 44 11.33 -10.48 -14.30
C LEU A 44 11.70 -11.50 -15.39
N ALA A 45 12.32 -11.05 -16.47
CA ALA A 45 12.73 -11.92 -17.58
C ALA A 45 13.67 -13.07 -17.17
N SER A 46 14.51 -12.83 -16.16
CA SER A 46 15.39 -13.81 -15.50
C SER A 46 14.65 -14.87 -14.69
N GLY A 47 13.32 -14.77 -14.55
CA GLY A 47 12.52 -15.65 -13.70
C GLY A 47 12.51 -15.26 -12.22
N ARG A 48 13.18 -14.16 -11.84
CA ARG A 48 13.16 -13.61 -10.49
C ARG A 48 11.80 -13.01 -10.17
N SER A 49 11.22 -13.40 -9.04
CA SER A 49 10.02 -12.78 -8.50
C SER A 49 10.36 -11.51 -7.71
N VAL A 50 9.63 -10.43 -7.94
CA VAL A 50 9.74 -9.20 -7.16
C VAL A 50 8.37 -8.89 -6.56
N THR A 51 8.32 -8.75 -5.24
CA THR A 51 7.10 -8.42 -4.49
C THR A 51 7.31 -7.11 -3.76
N ALA A 52 6.46 -6.13 -4.06
CA ALA A 52 6.41 -4.85 -3.41
C ALA A 52 5.17 -4.76 -2.51
N GLN A 53 5.38 -4.34 -1.27
CA GLN A 53 4.32 -4.04 -0.32
C GLN A 53 4.56 -2.65 0.25
N SER A 54 3.51 -1.83 0.35
CA SER A 54 3.59 -0.49 0.91
C SER A 54 2.41 -0.25 1.83
N ASP A 55 2.62 0.48 2.92
CA ASP A 55 1.50 0.96 3.76
C ASP A 55 0.70 2.08 3.06
N SER A 56 1.21 2.63 1.96
CA SER A 56 0.49 3.59 1.10
C SER A 56 -0.50 2.89 0.19
N TRP A 57 -1.72 3.42 0.09
CA TRP A 57 -2.75 2.98 -0.87
C TRP A 57 -2.29 3.09 -2.33
N LYS A 58 -1.40 4.04 -2.63
CA LYS A 58 -0.81 4.20 -3.95
C LYS A 58 0.49 3.41 -4.05
N LEU A 59 0.47 2.37 -4.89
CA LEU A 59 1.64 1.60 -5.28
C LEU A 59 1.54 1.30 -6.77
N ASP A 60 2.46 1.86 -7.54
CA ASP A 60 2.60 1.61 -8.98
C ASP A 60 3.88 0.81 -9.20
N ALA A 61 3.78 -0.37 -9.81
CA ALA A 61 4.94 -1.18 -10.15
C ALA A 61 4.95 -1.51 -11.64
N THR A 62 6.11 -1.37 -12.26
CA THR A 62 6.35 -1.71 -13.67
C THR A 62 7.50 -2.69 -13.74
N TYR A 63 7.28 -3.80 -14.43
CA TYR A 63 8.26 -4.87 -14.61
C TYR A 63 8.66 -4.90 -16.08
N SER A 64 9.91 -4.62 -16.39
CA SER A 64 10.42 -4.56 -17.76
C SER A 64 11.82 -5.16 -17.84
N GLY A 65 11.99 -6.18 -18.69
CA GLY A 65 13.22 -6.96 -18.75
C GLY A 65 13.58 -7.53 -17.38
N ASP A 66 14.79 -7.23 -16.92
CA ASP A 66 15.28 -7.60 -15.58
C ASP A 66 15.30 -6.44 -14.58
N THR A 67 14.38 -5.49 -14.75
CA THR A 67 14.23 -4.38 -13.82
C THR A 67 12.78 -4.22 -13.39
N ALA A 68 12.57 -4.12 -12.08
CA ALA A 68 11.30 -3.68 -11.51
C ALA A 68 11.43 -2.23 -11.04
N THR A 69 10.56 -1.35 -11.51
CA THR A 69 10.43 0.03 -11.04
C THR A 69 9.17 0.15 -10.21
N ILE A 70 9.31 0.54 -8.94
CA ILE A 70 8.22 0.64 -7.97
C ILE A 70 8.15 2.08 -7.47
N LYS A 71 7.00 2.72 -7.64
CA LYS A 71 6.71 4.08 -7.20
C LYS A 71 5.63 4.03 -6.13
N THR A 72 5.98 4.43 -4.91
CA THR A 72 5.05 4.43 -3.78
C THR A 72 5.55 5.37 -2.69
N ALA A 73 4.64 5.97 -1.91
CA ALA A 73 4.96 6.81 -0.75
C ALA A 73 6.04 7.90 -1.00
N GLY A 74 6.16 8.42 -2.24
CA GLY A 74 7.17 9.41 -2.61
C GLY A 74 8.58 8.87 -2.85
N PHE A 75 8.74 7.55 -2.87
CA PHE A 75 9.97 6.85 -3.26
C PHE A 75 9.90 6.38 -4.72
N ASN A 76 11.04 6.45 -5.41
CA ASN A 76 11.24 5.73 -6.68
C ASN A 76 12.26 4.61 -6.46
N ILE A 77 11.79 3.36 -6.45
CA ILE A 77 12.58 2.19 -6.13
C ILE A 77 12.84 1.41 -7.41
N GLU A 78 14.08 1.07 -7.66
CA GLU A 78 14.48 0.24 -8.80
C GLU A 78 15.22 -1.00 -8.31
N VAL A 79 14.68 -2.16 -8.66
CA VAL A 79 15.32 -3.46 -8.44
C VAL A 79 15.89 -3.90 -9.78
N THR A 80 17.21 -3.80 -9.92
CA THR A 80 17.94 -4.26 -11.11
C THR A 80 18.50 -5.68 -10.86
N PRO A 81 19.17 -6.33 -11.83
CA PRO A 81 19.69 -7.67 -11.64
C PRO A 81 20.65 -7.79 -10.46
N ASP A 82 21.52 -6.81 -10.27
CA ASP A 82 22.65 -6.83 -9.33
C ASP A 82 22.56 -5.75 -8.25
N ARG A 83 21.59 -4.83 -8.32
CA ARG A 83 21.53 -3.65 -7.43
C ARG A 83 20.11 -3.30 -7.00
N LEU A 84 20.06 -2.61 -5.87
CA LEU A 84 18.88 -1.97 -5.33
C LEU A 84 19.12 -0.46 -5.31
N ASN A 85 18.31 0.29 -6.04
CA ASN A 85 18.38 1.74 -6.08
C ASN A 85 17.11 2.35 -5.47
N VAL A 86 17.28 3.46 -4.76
CA VAL A 86 16.20 4.31 -4.29
C VAL A 86 16.52 5.73 -4.70
N ASP A 87 15.58 6.41 -5.35
CA ASP A 87 15.70 7.79 -5.84
C ASP A 87 16.94 8.03 -6.72
N ARG A 88 17.30 7.04 -7.56
CA ARG A 88 18.51 6.98 -8.40
C ARG A 88 19.83 6.81 -7.64
N GLN A 89 19.79 6.61 -6.33
CA GLN A 89 20.95 6.28 -5.52
C GLN A 89 21.00 4.77 -5.26
N ARG A 90 22.15 4.15 -5.53
CA ARG A 90 22.39 2.75 -5.18
C ARG A 90 22.48 2.60 -3.67
N ILE A 91 21.61 1.77 -3.10
CA ILE A 91 21.57 1.48 -1.67
C ILE A 91 22.33 0.19 -1.35
N ALA A 92 22.22 -0.82 -2.20
CA ALA A 92 22.89 -2.10 -1.99
C ALA A 92 23.13 -2.87 -3.28
N PHE A 93 24.03 -3.86 -3.20
CA PHE A 93 24.15 -4.92 -4.19
C PHE A 93 23.28 -6.11 -3.78
N ILE A 94 22.75 -6.80 -4.77
CA ILE A 94 21.98 -8.04 -4.59
C ILE A 94 22.58 -9.11 -5.50
N ASP A 95 22.59 -10.36 -5.03
CA ASP A 95 23.04 -11.49 -5.85
C ASP A 95 22.17 -11.59 -7.12
N SER A 96 22.79 -11.62 -8.30
CA SER A 96 22.10 -11.78 -9.58
C SER A 96 21.40 -13.14 -9.72
N ARG A 97 21.71 -14.11 -8.85
CA ARG A 97 21.06 -15.42 -8.79
C ARG A 97 19.91 -15.50 -7.79
N ALA A 98 19.65 -14.43 -7.03
CA ALA A 98 18.52 -14.40 -6.12
C ALA A 98 17.21 -14.66 -6.88
N LYS A 99 16.38 -15.57 -6.37
CA LYS A 99 15.13 -15.98 -7.04
C LYS A 99 13.96 -15.08 -6.68
N SER A 100 14.03 -14.42 -5.53
CA SER A 100 12.98 -13.58 -5.00
C SER A 100 13.53 -12.30 -4.38
N VAL A 101 12.84 -11.18 -4.58
CA VAL A 101 13.15 -9.90 -3.96
C VAL A 101 11.89 -9.32 -3.34
N GLY A 102 11.93 -9.07 -2.04
CA GLY A 102 10.86 -8.41 -1.30
C GLY A 102 11.21 -6.97 -1.02
N VAL A 103 10.34 -6.04 -1.40
CA VAL A 103 10.43 -4.61 -1.08
C VAL A 103 9.27 -4.27 -0.16
N LYS A 104 9.56 -3.89 1.09
CA LYS A 104 8.55 -3.45 2.05
C LYS A 104 8.75 -1.97 2.34
N VAL A 105 7.76 -1.15 2.04
CA VAL A 105 7.77 0.30 2.27
C VAL A 105 6.84 0.62 3.43
N LYS A 106 7.39 1.26 4.47
CA LYS A 106 6.67 1.66 5.67
C LYS A 106 7.00 3.11 6.00
N ALA A 107 6.01 3.99 5.99
CA ALA A 107 6.18 5.42 6.30
C ALA A 107 7.41 6.06 5.61
N ASN A 108 8.56 6.11 6.30
CA ASN A 108 9.82 6.73 5.84
C ASN A 108 10.96 5.72 5.63
N GLU A 109 10.66 4.42 5.66
CA GLU A 109 11.64 3.33 5.58
C GLU A 109 11.28 2.36 4.46
N ILE A 110 12.32 1.85 3.80
CA ILE A 110 12.22 0.77 2.82
C ILE A 110 13.12 -0.37 3.28
N ILE A 111 12.56 -1.57 3.37
CA ILE A 111 13.27 -2.78 3.78
C ILE A 111 13.32 -3.73 2.59
N PHE A 112 14.53 -4.10 2.20
CA PHE A 112 14.80 -5.01 1.10
C PHE A 112 15.18 -6.39 1.61
N HIS A 113 14.57 -7.41 1.01
CA HIS A 113 14.89 -8.81 1.23
C HIS A 113 15.21 -9.49 -0.09
N ALA A 114 16.15 -10.43 -0.08
CA ALA A 114 16.44 -11.32 -1.20
C ALA A 114 16.41 -12.76 -0.69
N ASP A 115 15.62 -13.63 -1.32
CA ASP A 115 15.45 -15.03 -0.90
C ASP A 115 15.13 -15.18 0.60
N GLY A 116 14.29 -14.27 1.10
CA GLY A 116 13.89 -14.20 2.51
C GLY A 116 14.94 -13.62 3.47
N LYS A 117 16.16 -13.34 3.01
CA LYS A 117 17.22 -12.73 3.82
C LYS A 117 17.17 -11.22 3.71
N TRP A 118 17.43 -10.53 4.82
CA TRP A 118 17.59 -9.08 4.82
C TRP A 118 18.81 -8.68 3.99
N VAL A 119 18.66 -7.65 3.14
CA VAL A 119 19.74 -7.12 2.30
C VAL A 119 20.12 -5.71 2.72
N ALA A 120 19.12 -4.84 2.85
CA ALA A 120 19.34 -3.44 3.14
C ALA A 120 18.09 -2.77 3.70
N THR A 121 18.33 -1.66 4.39
CA THR A 121 17.30 -0.75 4.86
C THR A 121 17.67 0.65 4.41
N TYR A 122 16.73 1.35 3.79
CA TYR A 122 16.85 2.76 3.43
C TYR A 122 15.88 3.59 4.27
N ARG A 123 16.35 4.72 4.80
CA ARG A 123 15.53 5.67 5.57
C ARG A 123 15.72 7.06 5.01
N ARG A 124 14.62 7.80 4.91
CA ARG A 124 14.60 9.22 4.56
C ARG A 124 14.14 10.05 5.76
#